data_AF-A0A1M3LKW0-F1
#
_entry.id   AF-A0A1M3LKW0-F1
#
_cell.length_a   1.000
_cell.length_b   1.000
_cell.length_c   1.000
_cell.angle_alpha   90.00
_cell.angle_beta   90.00
_cell.angle_gamma   90.00
#
_symmetry.space_group_name_H-M   'P 1'
#
loop_
_entity.id
_entity.type
_entity.pdbx_description
1 polymer ?
#
loop_
_entity_poly.entity_id
_entity_poly.type
_entity_poly.pdbx_seq_one_letter_code
_entity_poly.pdbx_strand_id
1 'polypeptide(L)'
;MMAVRLLAAAFSLLFPWVAQAQGFNMSRGNNEEIQVYADEGIEWVSDATRVIARGNAKAVRGGVTVIADTLTAYYRDGQGGNEIWRLDADGNVTIKTATETATGHKATYDLEKAIFVLRGTPGRIVTATDEITAKETLEYWEKDRMAVARGDAVAITKDRKVQADILTSHFKDGPKGELVMKRADGYGHVVLTTPKEVVTGDRSDYNLETGIATVAGSVKIVRDGNELNGGYAHVNMNTGISKLFGAPPGGTGDTRVRGTFTPDKQDPEQRRAVFKGAGATGDKASGGKR
;
A
#
# COMPACT_ATOMS: atom_id res chain seq x y z
N MET A 1 13.24 -39.78 -57.61
CA MET A 1 13.26 -38.43 -58.20
C MET A 1 12.23 -37.58 -57.48
N MET A 2 12.68 -36.48 -56.86
CA MET A 2 11.91 -35.39 -56.23
C MET A 2 10.71 -35.73 -55.33
N ALA A 3 10.93 -35.58 -54.02
CA ALA A 3 9.90 -35.16 -53.07
C ALA A 3 10.51 -34.12 -52.12
N VAL A 4 9.67 -33.16 -51.73
CA VAL A 4 9.98 -31.77 -51.39
C VAL A 4 9.71 -31.51 -49.90
N ARG A 5 10.50 -30.59 -49.31
CA ARG A 5 10.27 -29.76 -48.09
C ARG A 5 10.24 -30.45 -46.71
N LEU A 6 11.04 -29.91 -45.78
CA LEU A 6 10.56 -28.94 -44.78
C LEU A 6 11.72 -28.32 -43.98
N LEU A 7 11.79 -27.00 -44.03
CA LEU A 7 12.65 -26.15 -43.21
C LEU A 7 12.05 -26.12 -41.80
N ALA A 8 12.75 -26.65 -40.80
CA ALA A 8 12.36 -26.50 -39.40
C ALA A 8 12.85 -25.13 -38.89
N ALA A 9 11.97 -24.13 -38.90
CA ALA A 9 12.19 -22.87 -38.17
C ALA A 9 11.74 -23.08 -36.71
N ALA A 10 12.70 -23.26 -35.81
CA ALA A 10 12.47 -23.28 -34.38
C ALA A 10 12.11 -21.85 -33.92
N PHE A 11 10.82 -21.62 -33.66
CA PHE A 11 10.33 -20.38 -33.06
C PHE A 11 10.44 -20.50 -31.54
N SER A 12 11.59 -20.09 -30.99
CA SER A 12 11.79 -19.97 -29.55
C SER A 12 10.95 -18.80 -29.03
N LEU A 13 9.76 -19.09 -28.52
CA LEU A 13 8.95 -18.16 -27.73
C LEU A 13 9.69 -17.84 -26.43
N LEU A 14 10.41 -16.72 -26.42
CA LEU A 14 10.84 -16.04 -25.20
C LEU A 14 9.59 -15.53 -24.48
N PHE A 15 9.01 -16.35 -23.60
CA PHE A 15 8.07 -15.84 -22.63
C PHE A 15 8.84 -14.95 -21.64
N PRO A 16 8.44 -13.68 -21.44
CA PRO A 16 8.98 -12.90 -20.34
C PRO A 16 8.54 -13.58 -19.04
N TRP A 17 9.49 -14.07 -18.26
CA TRP A 17 9.26 -14.44 -16.87
C TRP A 17 8.75 -13.20 -16.15
N VAL A 18 7.48 -13.22 -15.75
CA VAL A 18 6.98 -12.28 -14.76
C VAL A 18 7.60 -12.71 -13.43
N ALA A 19 8.56 -11.95 -12.93
CA ALA A 19 9.07 -12.10 -11.57
C ALA A 19 7.90 -11.89 -10.60
N GLN A 20 7.57 -12.91 -9.81
CA GLN A 20 6.43 -12.91 -8.90
C GLN A 20 6.90 -12.68 -7.46
N ALA A 21 6.16 -11.88 -6.70
CA ALA A 21 6.56 -11.43 -5.37
C ALA A 21 6.60 -12.57 -4.35
N GLN A 22 7.81 -12.90 -3.89
CA GLN A 22 8.04 -13.61 -2.63
C GLN A 22 8.22 -12.49 -1.60
N GLY A 23 7.25 -12.30 -0.69
CA GLY A 23 7.36 -11.26 0.35
C GLY A 23 8.61 -11.43 1.21
N PHE A 24 8.87 -10.48 2.13
CA PHE A 24 9.93 -10.60 3.15
C PHE A 24 9.71 -11.87 3.99
N ASN A 25 10.21 -13.00 3.51
CA ASN A 25 10.16 -14.28 4.20
C ASN A 25 11.60 -14.61 4.59
N MET A 26 11.98 -14.20 5.80
CA MET A 26 13.29 -14.52 6.39
C MET A 26 13.18 -15.64 7.44
N SER A 27 12.00 -16.25 7.62
CA SER A 27 11.74 -17.21 8.68
C SER A 27 12.01 -18.66 8.27
N ARG A 28 12.94 -19.29 9.01
CA ARG A 28 13.18 -20.72 9.38
C ARG A 28 12.82 -21.90 8.46
N GLY A 29 12.38 -21.70 7.22
CA GLY A 29 12.01 -22.80 6.30
C GLY A 29 13.05 -23.12 5.23
N ASN A 30 13.97 -22.20 4.96
CA ASN A 30 15.01 -22.35 3.95
C ASN A 30 16.33 -22.75 4.59
N ASN A 31 16.78 -23.97 4.28
CA ASN A 31 18.10 -24.54 4.63
C ASN A 31 19.24 -23.87 3.84
N GLU A 32 19.04 -22.61 3.45
CA GLU A 32 19.94 -21.82 2.64
C GLU A 32 20.95 -21.12 3.54
N GLU A 33 22.22 -21.26 3.17
CA GLU A 33 23.33 -20.61 3.83
C GLU A 33 23.21 -19.08 3.75
N ILE A 34 23.60 -18.41 4.83
CA ILE A 34 23.70 -16.95 4.87
C ILE A 34 25.12 -16.57 4.49
N GLN A 35 25.28 -15.88 3.36
CA GLN A 35 26.57 -15.35 2.90
C GLN A 35 26.72 -13.92 3.42
N VAL A 36 27.86 -13.61 4.05
CA VAL A 36 28.14 -12.30 4.65
C VAL A 36 29.44 -11.72 4.09
N TYR A 37 29.41 -10.45 3.70
CA TYR A 37 30.53 -9.68 3.18
C TYR A 37 30.65 -8.37 3.96
N ALA A 38 31.88 -7.90 4.16
CA ALA A 38 32.19 -6.65 4.84
C ALA A 38 33.59 -6.17 4.46
N ASP A 39 33.75 -4.85 4.33
CA ASP A 39 35.00 -4.21 3.92
C ASP A 39 35.96 -3.99 5.10
N GLU A 40 35.42 -3.77 6.31
CA GLU A 40 36.20 -3.54 7.54
C GLU A 40 36.33 -4.79 8.42
N GLY A 41 35.74 -5.90 8.00
CA GLY A 41 35.88 -7.21 8.64
C GLY A 41 34.61 -7.73 9.31
N ILE A 42 34.72 -8.97 9.80
CA ILE A 42 33.67 -9.69 10.50
C ILE A 42 34.23 -10.16 11.86
N GLU A 43 33.60 -9.70 12.93
CA GLU A 43 33.99 -9.95 14.31
C GLU A 43 33.04 -10.95 14.97
N TRP A 44 33.59 -12.03 15.53
CA TRP A 44 32.88 -12.90 16.46
C TRP A 44 33.10 -12.40 17.89
N VAL A 45 32.03 -11.95 18.53
CA VAL A 45 32.04 -11.41 19.89
C VAL A 45 31.39 -12.46 20.78
N SER A 46 32.17 -13.48 21.15
CA SER A 46 31.68 -14.68 21.83
C SER A 46 31.14 -14.43 23.24
N ASP A 47 31.72 -13.47 23.97
CA ASP A 47 31.27 -13.03 25.29
C ASP A 47 29.91 -12.31 25.27
N ALA A 48 29.60 -11.63 24.15
CA ALA A 48 28.34 -10.94 23.92
C ALA A 48 27.40 -11.70 22.95
N THR A 49 27.70 -12.97 22.67
CA THR A 49 26.92 -13.88 21.80
C THR A 49 26.44 -13.24 20.50
N ARG A 50 27.33 -12.55 19.78
CA ARG A 50 26.98 -11.87 18.53
C ARG A 50 28.10 -11.90 17.48
N VAL A 51 27.70 -11.77 16.21
CA VAL A 51 28.61 -11.59 15.07
C VAL A 51 28.31 -10.23 14.45
N ILE A 52 29.37 -9.46 14.15
CA ILE A 52 29.26 -8.11 13.61
C ILE A 52 30.05 -8.02 12.32
N ALA A 53 29.41 -7.60 11.23
CA ALA A 53 30.05 -7.29 9.96
C ALA A 53 30.03 -5.78 9.74
N ARG A 54 31.19 -5.17 9.44
CA ARG A 54 31.37 -3.69 9.37
C ARG A 54 31.88 -3.22 8.02
N GLY A 55 31.48 -2.01 7.63
CA GLY A 55 31.89 -1.36 6.39
C GLY A 55 31.18 -1.99 5.20
N ASN A 56 30.18 -1.29 4.65
CA ASN A 56 29.40 -1.74 3.49
C ASN A 56 28.94 -3.22 3.62
N ALA A 57 28.50 -3.58 4.82
CA ALA A 57 28.16 -4.94 5.18
C ALA A 57 26.96 -5.43 4.36
N LYS A 58 27.10 -6.63 3.79
CA LYS A 58 26.09 -7.26 2.94
C LYS A 58 25.83 -8.69 3.40
N ALA A 59 24.56 -9.01 3.66
CA ALA A 59 24.10 -10.37 3.91
C ALA A 59 23.16 -10.82 2.79
N VAL A 60 23.34 -12.05 2.31
CA VAL A 60 22.49 -12.67 1.29
C VAL A 60 21.97 -13.99 1.82
N ARG A 61 20.65 -14.20 1.73
CA ARG A 61 19.99 -15.46 2.05
C ARG A 61 18.84 -15.70 1.08
N GLY A 62 18.94 -16.75 0.29
CA GLY A 62 17.97 -17.03 -0.78
C GLY A 62 17.82 -15.85 -1.72
N GLY A 63 16.57 -15.42 -1.93
CA GLY A 63 16.23 -14.26 -2.75
C GLY A 63 16.36 -12.90 -2.06
N VAL A 64 16.85 -12.82 -0.82
CA VAL A 64 16.91 -11.58 -0.05
C VAL A 64 18.35 -11.12 0.15
N THR A 65 18.59 -9.83 -0.10
CA THR A 65 19.86 -9.15 0.15
C THR A 65 19.64 -7.98 1.11
N VAL A 66 20.41 -7.93 2.20
CA VAL A 66 20.46 -6.82 3.15
C VAL A 66 21.82 -6.14 3.02
N ILE A 67 21.83 -4.82 2.87
CA ILE A 67 23.04 -3.98 2.83
C ILE A 67 22.89 -2.90 3.90
N ALA A 68 23.95 -2.64 4.66
CA ALA A 68 24.00 -1.59 5.67
C ALA A 68 25.47 -1.20 5.98
N ASP A 69 25.68 -0.15 6.77
CA ASP A 69 27.02 0.18 7.27
C ASP A 69 27.51 -0.89 8.26
N THR A 70 26.61 -1.46 9.06
CA THR A 70 26.87 -2.56 9.98
C THR A 70 25.72 -3.55 10.02
N LEU A 71 26.05 -4.85 9.99
CA LEU A 71 25.10 -5.94 10.23
C LEU A 71 25.49 -6.69 11.51
N THR A 72 24.53 -6.95 12.39
CA THR A 72 24.74 -7.70 13.63
C THR A 72 23.77 -8.88 13.73
N ALA A 73 24.31 -10.08 13.94
CA ALA A 73 23.52 -11.27 14.27
C ALA A 73 23.69 -11.62 15.75
N TYR A 74 22.58 -11.78 16.46
CA TYR A 74 22.57 -12.15 17.88
C TYR A 74 22.20 -13.62 18.03
N TYR A 75 23.01 -14.33 18.80
CA TYR A 75 22.90 -15.74 19.09
C TYR A 75 22.47 -15.98 20.53
N ARG A 76 21.91 -17.16 20.78
CA ARG A 76 21.66 -17.72 22.11
C ARG A 76 21.85 -19.23 22.07
N ASP A 77 22.09 -19.84 23.23
CA ASP A 77 22.13 -21.30 23.33
C ASP A 77 20.74 -21.89 23.04
N GLY A 78 20.67 -22.83 22.10
CA GLY A 78 19.47 -23.57 21.74
C GLY A 78 19.64 -25.07 21.89
N GLN A 79 18.54 -25.84 21.79
CA GLN A 79 18.53 -27.30 21.98
C GLN A 79 19.43 -28.09 21.00
N GLY A 80 19.93 -27.45 19.93
CA GLY A 80 20.83 -28.04 18.93
C GLY A 80 22.09 -27.21 18.64
N GLY A 81 22.49 -26.31 19.55
CA GLY A 81 23.60 -25.37 19.37
C GLY A 81 23.13 -23.92 19.30
N ASN A 82 24.05 -23.02 18.92
CA ASN A 82 23.77 -21.58 18.90
C ASN A 82 22.74 -21.22 17.83
N GLU A 83 21.65 -20.58 18.25
CA GLU A 83 20.54 -20.15 17.40
C GLU A 83 20.57 -18.64 17.20
N ILE A 84 20.43 -18.17 15.96
CA ILE A 84 20.21 -16.74 15.68
C ILE A 84 18.75 -16.41 16.01
N TRP A 85 18.53 -15.48 16.94
CA TRP A 85 17.19 -15.03 17.32
C TRP A 85 16.88 -13.60 16.86
N ARG A 86 17.91 -12.80 16.58
CA ARG A 86 17.75 -11.42 16.08
C ARG A 86 18.83 -11.03 15.08
N LEU A 87 18.42 -10.26 14.09
CA LEU A 87 19.28 -9.58 13.14
C LEU A 87 19.05 -8.07 13.22
N ASP A 88 20.12 -7.29 13.27
CA ASP A 88 20.11 -5.84 13.17
C ASP A 88 20.91 -5.39 11.94
N ALA A 89 20.40 -4.36 11.27
CA ALA A 89 21.09 -3.61 10.24
C ALA A 89 21.07 -2.13 10.63
N ASP A 90 22.23 -1.48 10.63
CA ASP A 90 22.41 -0.10 11.08
C ASP A 90 23.21 0.69 10.03
N GLY A 91 22.71 1.89 9.70
CA GLY A 91 23.30 2.80 8.73
C GLY A 91 23.00 2.40 7.28
N ASN A 92 22.57 3.39 6.45
CA ASN A 92 22.28 3.24 5.02
C ASN A 92 21.57 1.92 4.61
N VAL A 93 20.59 1.49 5.40
CA VAL A 93 19.96 0.18 5.26
C VAL A 93 19.20 0.10 3.93
N THR A 94 19.53 -0.90 3.12
CA THR A 94 18.83 -1.27 1.90
C THR A 94 18.56 -2.76 1.90
N ILE A 95 17.30 -3.15 1.77
CA ILE A 95 16.89 -4.55 1.68
C ILE A 95 16.23 -4.76 0.33
N LYS A 96 16.68 -5.78 -0.39
CA LYS A 96 16.19 -6.11 -1.73
C LYS A 96 15.68 -7.54 -1.76
N THR A 97 14.51 -7.72 -2.36
CA THR A 97 13.96 -9.01 -2.78
C THR A 97 13.90 -9.04 -4.32
N ALA A 98 13.23 -10.03 -4.89
CA ALA A 98 12.95 -10.07 -6.33
C ALA A 98 12.03 -8.93 -6.80
N THR A 99 11.18 -8.40 -5.93
CA THR A 99 10.07 -7.50 -6.29
C THR A 99 10.02 -6.21 -5.49
N GLU A 100 10.71 -6.12 -4.36
CA GLU A 100 10.70 -4.97 -3.48
C GLU A 100 12.11 -4.48 -3.15
N THR A 101 12.21 -3.16 -2.92
CA THR A 101 13.37 -2.53 -2.28
C THR A 101 12.88 -1.70 -1.10
N ALA A 102 13.40 -1.99 0.09
CA ALA A 102 13.14 -1.23 1.30
C ALA A 102 14.39 -0.47 1.74
N THR A 103 14.25 0.80 2.15
CA THR A 103 15.35 1.65 2.58
C THR A 103 15.05 2.35 3.91
N GLY A 104 16.06 2.50 4.76
CA GLY A 104 15.97 3.17 6.06
C GLY A 104 17.35 3.39 6.68
N HIS A 105 17.40 3.81 7.95
CA HIS A 105 18.65 3.94 8.70
C HIS A 105 18.87 2.80 9.69
N LYS A 106 17.82 2.06 10.07
CA LYS A 106 17.92 0.89 10.94
C LYS A 106 16.85 -0.14 10.58
N ALA A 107 17.21 -1.42 10.55
CA ALA A 107 16.25 -2.51 10.51
C ALA A 107 16.55 -3.53 11.60
N THR A 108 15.49 -4.09 12.19
CA THR A 108 15.58 -5.19 13.16
C THR A 108 14.61 -6.27 12.74
N TYR A 109 15.08 -7.52 12.77
CA TYR A 109 14.24 -8.69 12.60
C TYR A 109 14.38 -9.60 13.82
N ASP A 110 13.28 -9.77 14.56
CA ASP A 110 13.16 -10.71 15.67
C ASP A 110 12.63 -12.03 15.08
N LEU A 111 13.50 -13.04 14.93
CA LEU A 111 13.19 -14.32 14.29
C LEU A 111 12.27 -15.20 15.15
N GLU A 112 12.23 -14.96 16.46
CA GLU A 112 11.38 -15.71 17.38
C GLU A 112 9.95 -15.19 17.32
N LYS A 113 9.79 -13.86 17.37
CA LYS A 113 8.48 -13.21 17.23
C LYS A 113 8.01 -13.17 15.78
N ALA A 114 8.93 -13.28 14.84
CA ALA A 114 8.72 -13.10 13.40
C ALA A 114 8.18 -11.68 13.11
N ILE A 115 8.89 -10.67 13.63
CA ILE A 115 8.56 -9.25 13.47
C ILE A 115 9.75 -8.55 12.85
N PHE A 116 9.50 -7.94 11.70
CA PHE A 116 10.44 -7.05 11.03
C PHE A 116 10.05 -5.59 11.30
N VAL A 117 11.04 -4.75 11.63
CA VAL A 117 10.87 -3.31 11.86
C VAL A 117 11.95 -2.56 11.09
N LEU A 118 11.54 -1.67 10.19
CA LEU A 118 12.38 -0.72 9.47
C LEU A 118 12.11 0.69 9.97
N ARG A 119 13.17 1.39 10.36
CA ARG A 119 13.15 2.81 10.73
C ARG A 119 13.90 3.63 9.70
N GLY A 120 13.37 4.79 9.38
CA GLY A 120 13.95 5.71 8.41
C GLY A 120 13.37 7.11 8.60
N THR A 121 14.04 8.12 8.05
CA THR A 121 13.56 9.51 8.03
C THR A 121 13.42 10.00 6.58
N PRO A 122 12.51 9.43 5.76
CA PRO A 122 11.51 8.40 6.09
C PRO A 122 12.01 6.97 5.82
N GLY A 123 11.38 5.98 6.46
CA GLY A 123 11.44 4.60 6.00
C GLY A 123 10.65 4.49 4.70
N ARG A 124 11.14 3.69 3.75
CA ARG A 124 10.55 3.61 2.41
C ARG A 124 10.56 2.18 1.87
N ILE A 125 9.47 1.77 1.22
CA ILE A 125 9.37 0.52 0.46
C ILE A 125 8.89 0.87 -0.94
N VAL A 126 9.52 0.30 -1.96
CA VAL A 126 9.13 0.43 -3.36
C VAL A 126 8.96 -0.94 -3.99
N THR A 127 7.89 -1.10 -4.75
CA THR A 127 7.64 -2.22 -5.65
C THR A 127 7.63 -1.71 -7.10
N ALA A 128 7.31 -2.56 -8.07
CA ALA A 128 7.13 -2.12 -9.46
C ALA A 128 5.98 -1.10 -9.64
N THR A 129 4.98 -1.10 -8.76
CA THR A 129 3.75 -0.30 -8.91
C THR A 129 3.46 0.64 -7.75
N ASP A 130 4.13 0.43 -6.62
CA ASP A 130 3.74 1.02 -5.35
C ASP A 130 4.94 1.61 -4.60
N GLU A 131 4.66 2.66 -3.84
CA GLU A 131 5.59 3.27 -2.92
C GLU A 131 4.90 3.49 -1.56
N ILE A 132 5.56 3.08 -0.49
CA ILE A 132 5.10 3.29 0.88
C ILE A 132 6.20 4.03 1.64
N THR A 133 5.83 5.07 2.37
CA THR A 133 6.72 5.82 3.26
C THR A 133 6.09 6.00 4.64
N ALA A 134 6.95 6.09 5.65
CA ALA A 134 6.56 6.38 7.03
C ALA A 134 7.72 7.07 7.77
N LYS A 135 7.43 8.03 8.64
CA LYS A 135 8.44 8.82 9.37
C LYS A 135 8.99 8.12 10.61
N GLU A 136 8.25 7.17 11.18
CA GLU A 136 8.68 6.44 12.37
C GLU A 136 9.10 5.01 12.03
N THR A 137 8.15 4.17 11.63
CA THR A 137 8.38 2.74 11.40
C THR A 137 7.58 2.20 10.23
N LEU A 138 8.18 1.26 9.50
CA LEU A 138 7.50 0.29 8.65
C LEU A 138 7.71 -1.09 9.28
N GLU A 139 6.63 -1.79 9.59
CA GLU A 139 6.66 -3.07 10.30
C GLU A 139 5.97 -4.16 9.50
N TYR A 140 6.46 -5.39 9.66
CA TYR A 140 5.80 -6.58 9.17
C TYR A 140 5.75 -7.66 10.26
N TRP A 141 4.54 -8.07 10.60
CA TRP A 141 4.19 -9.07 11.60
C TRP A 141 3.83 -10.35 10.85
N GLU A 142 4.81 -11.24 10.67
CA GLU A 142 4.69 -12.37 9.74
C GLU A 142 3.60 -13.35 10.15
N LYS A 143 3.53 -13.69 11.45
CA LYS A 143 2.55 -14.62 12.00
C LYS A 143 1.11 -14.12 11.80
N ASP A 144 0.93 -12.80 11.87
CA ASP A 144 -0.38 -12.16 11.72
C ASP A 144 -0.69 -11.76 10.28
N ARG A 145 0.30 -11.90 9.37
CA ARG A 145 0.24 -11.42 7.99
C ARG A 145 -0.25 -9.98 7.94
N MET A 146 0.42 -9.12 8.70
CA MET A 146 0.03 -7.73 8.90
C MET A 146 1.22 -6.81 8.71
N ALA A 147 1.04 -5.72 7.97
CA ALA A 147 2.02 -4.63 7.87
C ALA A 147 1.49 -3.36 8.53
N VAL A 148 2.38 -2.58 9.13
CA VAL A 148 2.03 -1.30 9.78
C VAL A 148 3.03 -0.22 9.42
N ALA A 149 2.53 0.92 8.95
CA ALA A 149 3.30 2.13 8.70
C ALA A 149 2.89 3.21 9.71
N ARG A 150 3.84 3.82 10.42
CA ARG A 150 3.58 4.82 11.47
C ARG A 150 4.33 6.13 11.26
N GLY A 151 3.67 7.23 11.62
CA GLY A 151 4.19 8.58 11.54
C GLY A 151 4.02 9.14 10.14
N ASP A 152 2.88 9.79 9.89
CA ASP A 152 2.52 10.35 8.58
C ASP A 152 2.72 9.35 7.43
N ALA A 153 2.14 8.16 7.59
CA ALA A 153 2.25 7.09 6.62
C ALA A 153 1.59 7.48 5.30
N VAL A 154 2.28 7.21 4.19
CA VAL A 154 1.81 7.50 2.83
C VAL A 154 2.00 6.25 1.96
N ALA A 155 0.93 5.81 1.31
CA ALA A 155 0.97 4.78 0.28
C ALA A 155 0.54 5.38 -1.06
N ILE A 156 1.33 5.16 -2.10
CA ILE A 156 1.06 5.58 -3.48
C ILE A 156 0.99 4.31 -4.33
N THR A 157 -0.09 4.16 -5.08
CA THR A 157 -0.30 3.07 -6.04
C THR A 157 -0.77 3.69 -7.34
N LYS A 158 0.07 3.63 -8.38
CA LYS A 158 -0.18 4.29 -9.68
C LYS A 158 -0.51 5.78 -9.52
N ASP A 159 -1.78 6.15 -9.70
CA ASP A 159 -2.32 7.52 -9.66
C ASP A 159 -3.12 7.82 -8.39
N ARG A 160 -3.07 6.94 -7.40
CA ARG A 160 -3.81 7.03 -6.13
C ARG A 160 -2.84 7.19 -4.97
N LYS A 161 -3.29 7.93 -3.95
CA LYS A 161 -2.53 8.15 -2.73
C LYS A 161 -3.44 7.98 -1.52
N VAL A 162 -2.93 7.33 -0.48
CA VAL A 162 -3.56 7.27 0.84
C VAL A 162 -2.56 7.81 1.86
N GLN A 163 -3.03 8.69 2.74
CA GLN A 163 -2.26 9.24 3.86
C GLN A 163 -3.03 9.05 5.15
N ALA A 164 -2.32 8.76 6.24
CA ALA A 164 -2.85 8.71 7.60
C ALA A 164 -1.71 8.80 8.62
N ASP A 165 -2.01 9.02 9.90
CA ASP A 165 -0.99 8.92 10.96
C ASP A 165 -0.45 7.49 11.05
N ILE A 166 -1.34 6.51 10.90
CA ILE A 166 -1.04 5.07 10.83
C ILE A 166 -1.80 4.42 9.67
N LEU A 167 -1.08 3.66 8.84
CA LEU A 167 -1.68 2.74 7.87
C LEU A 167 -1.41 1.30 8.29
N THR A 168 -2.43 0.45 8.27
CA THR A 168 -2.30 -0.99 8.48
C THR A 168 -2.79 -1.76 7.27
N SER A 169 -2.13 -2.86 6.92
CA SER A 169 -2.55 -3.75 5.85
C SER A 169 -2.60 -5.18 6.35
N HIS A 170 -3.65 -5.90 5.98
CA HIS A 170 -3.78 -7.33 6.26
C HIS A 170 -3.71 -8.12 4.96
N PHE A 171 -3.00 -9.24 5.01
CA PHE A 171 -2.76 -10.10 3.85
C PHE A 171 -3.40 -11.49 4.05
N LYS A 172 -3.50 -12.22 2.95
CA LYS A 172 -3.80 -13.66 2.89
C LYS A 172 -2.79 -14.32 1.98
N ASP A 173 -2.60 -15.63 2.14
CA ASP A 173 -1.86 -16.41 1.14
C ASP A 173 -2.63 -16.45 -0.16
N GLY A 174 -1.92 -16.19 -1.25
CA GLY A 174 -2.35 -16.51 -2.60
C GLY A 174 -2.05 -17.96 -2.96
N PRO A 175 -2.54 -18.43 -4.11
CA PRO A 175 -2.42 -19.83 -4.53
C PRO A 175 -0.99 -20.35 -4.67
N LYS A 176 0.01 -19.46 -4.82
CA LYS A 176 1.43 -19.81 -4.95
C LYS A 176 2.25 -19.37 -3.72
N GLY A 177 1.58 -19.06 -2.60
CA GLY A 177 2.23 -18.61 -1.37
C GLY A 177 2.62 -17.13 -1.35
N GLU A 178 2.19 -16.36 -2.35
CA GLU A 178 2.37 -14.90 -2.37
C GLU A 178 1.45 -14.20 -1.36
N LEU A 179 1.86 -13.04 -0.85
CA LEU A 179 1.00 -12.23 0.03
C LEU A 179 0.05 -11.40 -0.81
N VAL A 180 -1.25 -11.65 -0.68
CA VAL A 180 -2.31 -10.87 -1.32
C VAL A 180 -2.97 -9.99 -0.28
N MET A 181 -2.90 -8.67 -0.47
CA MET A 181 -3.58 -7.74 0.43
C MET A 181 -5.10 -7.92 0.33
N LYS A 182 -5.77 -8.06 1.47
CA LYS A 182 -7.23 -8.18 1.56
C LYS A 182 -7.90 -6.90 2.09
N ARG A 183 -7.19 -6.19 2.95
CA ARG A 183 -7.70 -5.01 3.65
C ARG A 183 -6.57 -4.04 3.95
N ALA A 184 -6.87 -2.75 3.84
CA ALA A 184 -6.03 -1.68 4.37
C ALA A 184 -6.88 -0.76 5.25
N ASP A 185 -6.31 -0.22 6.32
CA ASP A 185 -7.00 0.72 7.20
C ASP A 185 -6.11 1.93 7.45
N GLY A 186 -6.72 3.11 7.53
CA GLY A 186 -6.06 4.35 7.91
C GLY A 186 -6.62 4.89 9.22
N TYR A 187 -5.74 5.35 10.09
CA TYR A 187 -6.09 5.91 11.40
C TYR A 187 -5.43 7.27 11.57
N GLY A 188 -6.23 8.28 11.92
CA GLY A 188 -5.79 9.66 12.12
C GLY A 188 -5.52 10.37 10.80
N HIS A 189 -6.06 11.58 10.66
CA HIS A 189 -5.83 12.48 9.53
C HIS A 189 -5.85 11.78 8.15
N VAL A 190 -6.88 10.98 7.92
CA VAL A 190 -6.99 10.17 6.72
C VAL A 190 -7.25 11.07 5.51
N VAL A 191 -6.44 10.91 4.46
CA VAL A 191 -6.61 11.57 3.15
C VAL A 191 -6.47 10.54 2.03
N LEU A 192 -7.53 10.33 1.27
CA LEU A 192 -7.57 9.50 0.07
C LEU A 192 -7.62 10.42 -1.15
N THR A 193 -6.63 10.31 -2.02
CA THR A 193 -6.57 11.06 -3.27
C THR A 193 -6.68 10.09 -4.44
N THR A 194 -7.59 10.42 -5.36
CA THR A 194 -7.74 9.76 -6.66
C THR A 194 -7.62 10.82 -7.76
N PRO A 195 -7.56 10.44 -9.06
CA PRO A 195 -7.56 11.42 -10.14
C PRO A 195 -8.79 12.33 -10.17
N LYS A 196 -9.90 11.90 -9.56
CA LYS A 196 -11.19 12.60 -9.64
C LYS A 196 -11.55 13.37 -8.37
N GLU A 197 -10.94 13.04 -7.24
CA GLU A 197 -11.37 13.60 -5.96
C GLU A 197 -10.35 13.41 -4.84
N VAL A 198 -10.53 14.22 -3.79
CA VAL A 198 -9.89 14.06 -2.49
C VAL A 198 -10.98 13.81 -1.45
N VAL A 199 -10.79 12.76 -0.63
CA VAL A 199 -11.65 12.40 0.49
C VAL A 199 -10.85 12.45 1.77
N THR A 200 -11.36 13.15 2.78
CA THR A 200 -10.71 13.28 4.09
C THR A 200 -11.62 12.76 5.21
N GLY A 201 -11.03 12.30 6.31
CA GLY A 201 -11.75 11.90 7.52
C GLY A 201 -10.81 11.44 8.64
N ASP A 202 -11.36 10.88 9.71
CA ASP A 202 -10.58 10.46 10.89
C ASP A 202 -10.08 9.01 10.77
N ARG A 203 -10.85 8.14 10.10
CA ARG A 203 -10.52 6.73 9.87
C ARG A 203 -10.97 6.27 8.49
N SER A 204 -10.25 5.31 7.92
CA SER A 204 -10.73 4.54 6.77
C SER A 204 -10.52 3.04 6.93
N ASP A 205 -11.37 2.28 6.25
CA ASP A 205 -11.16 0.87 5.94
C ASP A 205 -11.36 0.67 4.44
N TYR A 206 -10.46 -0.07 3.80
CA TYR A 206 -10.51 -0.39 2.39
C TYR A 206 -10.55 -1.90 2.21
N ASN A 207 -11.64 -2.39 1.65
CA ASN A 207 -11.79 -3.79 1.27
C ASN A 207 -11.35 -3.95 -0.19
N LEU A 208 -10.25 -4.66 -0.42
CA LEU A 208 -9.69 -4.85 -1.75
C LEU A 208 -10.49 -5.84 -2.61
N GLU A 209 -11.27 -6.72 -1.99
CA GLU A 209 -12.12 -7.67 -2.71
C GLU A 209 -13.34 -6.98 -3.33
N THR A 210 -13.96 -6.05 -2.59
CA THR A 210 -15.11 -5.26 -3.10
C THR A 210 -14.67 -3.99 -3.81
N GLY A 211 -13.45 -3.51 -3.55
CA GLY A 211 -12.96 -2.22 -4.02
C GLY A 211 -13.63 -1.03 -3.34
N ILE A 212 -14.25 -1.21 -2.17
CA ILE A 212 -14.92 -0.14 -1.43
C ILE A 212 -14.03 0.33 -0.28
N ALA A 213 -13.72 1.63 -0.28
CA ALA A 213 -13.15 2.32 0.87
C ALA A 213 -14.26 3.02 1.65
N THR A 214 -14.37 2.70 2.93
CA THR A 214 -15.20 3.40 3.89
C THR A 214 -14.36 4.46 4.58
N VAL A 215 -14.85 5.69 4.68
CA VAL A 215 -14.22 6.77 5.42
C VAL A 215 -15.20 7.27 6.48
N ALA A 216 -14.74 7.46 7.71
CA ALA A 216 -15.58 7.84 8.84
C ALA A 216 -14.93 8.95 9.68
N GLY A 217 -15.78 9.76 10.31
CA GLY A 217 -15.36 10.88 11.14
C GLY A 217 -15.04 12.10 10.30
N SER A 218 -15.77 13.19 10.52
CA SER A 218 -15.57 14.51 9.89
C SER A 218 -15.30 14.46 8.38
N VAL A 219 -16.11 13.69 7.66
CA VAL A 219 -15.84 13.35 6.26
C VAL A 219 -16.08 14.54 5.34
N LYS A 220 -15.08 14.86 4.52
CA LYS A 220 -15.18 15.83 3.43
C LYS A 220 -14.72 15.22 2.11
N ILE A 221 -15.51 15.42 1.05
CA ILE A 221 -15.21 15.03 -0.33
C ILE A 221 -15.10 16.30 -1.18
N VAL A 222 -13.99 16.46 -1.90
CA VAL A 222 -13.78 17.56 -2.84
C VAL A 222 -13.58 17.00 -4.25
N ARG A 223 -14.43 17.42 -5.20
CA ARG A 223 -14.37 17.05 -6.63
C ARG A 223 -14.77 18.25 -7.49
N ASP A 224 -13.93 18.64 -8.43
CA ASP A 224 -14.21 19.67 -9.44
C ASP A 224 -14.75 21.00 -8.84
N GLY A 225 -14.18 21.45 -7.72
CA GLY A 225 -14.62 22.67 -7.02
C GLY A 225 -15.95 22.53 -6.25
N ASN A 226 -16.52 21.33 -6.21
CA ASN A 226 -17.65 20.98 -5.35
C ASN A 226 -17.14 20.36 -4.05
N GLU A 227 -17.84 20.65 -2.96
CA GLU A 227 -17.50 20.13 -1.63
C GLU A 227 -18.72 19.45 -1.01
N LEU A 228 -18.55 18.24 -0.49
CA LEU A 228 -19.55 17.50 0.27
C LEU A 228 -19.02 17.23 1.68
N ASN A 229 -19.86 17.43 2.71
CA ASN A 229 -19.53 17.25 4.13
C ASN A 229 -20.56 16.34 4.82
N GLY A 230 -20.07 15.36 5.58
CA GLY A 230 -20.87 14.37 6.31
C GLY A 230 -20.04 13.67 7.38
N GLY A 231 -20.55 12.60 7.97
CA GLY A 231 -19.83 11.83 8.99
C GLY A 231 -19.30 10.49 8.49
N TYR A 232 -19.71 10.06 7.30
CA TYR A 232 -19.42 8.73 6.77
C TYR A 232 -19.52 8.70 5.24
N ALA A 233 -18.59 8.04 4.55
CA ALA A 233 -18.62 7.88 3.09
C ALA A 233 -18.22 6.48 2.66
N HIS A 234 -18.81 6.04 1.55
CA HIS A 234 -18.34 4.92 0.76
C HIS A 234 -17.75 5.44 -0.55
N VAL A 235 -16.52 5.06 -0.84
CA VAL A 235 -15.77 5.42 -2.04
C VAL A 235 -15.49 4.13 -2.79
N ASN A 236 -16.11 3.94 -3.95
CA ASN A 236 -15.80 2.81 -4.81
C ASN A 236 -14.52 3.11 -5.60
N MET A 237 -13.41 2.50 -5.20
CA MET A 237 -12.09 2.71 -5.80
C MET A 237 -11.98 2.10 -7.21
N ASN A 238 -12.92 1.24 -7.62
CA ASN A 238 -12.96 0.67 -8.97
C ASN A 238 -13.70 1.58 -9.95
N THR A 239 -14.83 2.18 -9.55
CA THR A 239 -15.68 2.99 -10.42
C THR A 239 -15.48 4.51 -10.24
N GLY A 240 -14.94 4.94 -9.10
CA GLY A 240 -14.84 6.34 -8.69
C GLY A 240 -16.18 6.94 -8.26
N ILE A 241 -17.18 6.12 -7.94
CA ILE A 241 -18.46 6.57 -7.38
C ILE A 241 -18.32 6.67 -5.87
N SER A 242 -18.64 7.85 -5.33
CA SER A 242 -18.59 8.13 -3.90
C SER A 242 -19.96 8.53 -3.38
N LYS A 243 -20.35 7.94 -2.25
CA LYS A 243 -21.64 8.17 -1.60
C LYS A 243 -21.39 8.62 -0.16
N LEU A 244 -21.96 9.78 0.18
CA LEU A 244 -21.82 10.41 1.49
C LEU A 244 -23.08 10.21 2.33
N PHE A 245 -22.89 10.06 3.63
CA PHE A 245 -23.90 9.85 4.63
C PHE A 245 -23.61 10.73 5.86
N GLY A 246 -24.65 11.09 6.60
CA GLY A 246 -24.48 11.86 7.84
C GLY A 246 -23.81 11.05 8.94
N ALA A 247 -24.16 9.77 9.06
CA ALA A 247 -23.62 8.87 10.08
C ALA A 247 -23.41 7.44 9.53
N PRO A 248 -22.56 6.63 10.16
CA PRO A 248 -22.45 5.20 9.87
C PRO A 248 -23.79 4.47 10.08
N PRO A 249 -24.00 3.29 9.44
CA PRO A 249 -25.17 2.46 9.69
C PRO A 249 -25.36 2.17 11.20
N GLY A 250 -26.52 2.51 11.75
CA GLY A 250 -26.82 2.35 13.18
C GLY A 250 -26.17 3.39 14.11
N GLY A 251 -25.45 4.39 13.57
CA GLY A 251 -24.80 5.43 14.35
C GLY A 251 -25.78 6.48 14.90
N THR A 252 -25.49 7.01 16.08
CA THR A 252 -26.21 8.11 16.72
C THR A 252 -25.54 9.44 16.37
N GLY A 253 -25.87 10.04 15.22
CA GLY A 253 -25.30 11.31 14.74
C GLY A 253 -26.25 12.08 13.83
N ASP A 254 -25.89 13.30 13.40
CA ASP A 254 -26.68 14.04 12.40
C ASP A 254 -26.70 13.21 11.11
N THR A 255 -27.91 12.87 10.66
CA THR A 255 -28.10 12.05 9.45
C THR A 255 -28.04 12.88 8.18
N ARG A 256 -28.05 14.23 8.30
CA ARG A 256 -27.98 15.14 7.17
C ARG A 256 -26.55 15.29 6.68
N VAL A 257 -26.43 15.40 5.37
CA VAL A 257 -25.21 15.78 4.66
C VAL A 257 -25.35 17.18 4.09
N ARG A 258 -24.24 17.86 3.85
CA ARG A 258 -24.21 19.18 3.22
C ARG A 258 -23.37 19.12 1.95
N GLY A 259 -23.84 19.75 0.88
CA GLY A 259 -23.07 19.92 -0.35
C GLY A 259 -23.07 21.37 -0.81
N THR A 260 -21.93 21.83 -1.28
CA THR A 260 -21.77 23.09 -1.99
C THR A 260 -21.35 22.75 -3.41
N PHE A 261 -22.16 23.19 -4.38
CA PHE A 261 -21.89 22.98 -5.79
C PHE A 261 -21.60 24.32 -6.43
N THR A 262 -20.47 24.42 -7.13
CA THR A 262 -20.11 25.61 -7.87
C THR A 262 -20.51 25.38 -9.33
N PRO A 263 -21.56 26.06 -9.84
CA PRO A 263 -21.91 25.97 -11.25
C PRO A 263 -20.73 26.43 -12.10
N ASP A 264 -20.46 25.69 -13.16
CA ASP A 264 -19.34 25.98 -14.05
C ASP A 264 -19.45 27.41 -14.60
N LYS A 265 -18.32 28.12 -14.67
CA LYS A 265 -18.26 29.49 -15.25
C LYS A 265 -18.27 29.47 -16.78
N GLN A 266 -18.67 28.38 -17.41
CA GLN A 266 -18.75 28.31 -18.86
C GLN A 266 -20.09 28.87 -19.36
N ASP A 267 -19.95 29.90 -20.20
CA ASP A 267 -20.91 30.59 -21.05
C ASP A 267 -22.30 31.00 -20.45
N PRO A 268 -22.55 32.31 -20.26
CA PRO A 268 -23.89 32.84 -19.98
C PRO A 268 -25.00 32.33 -20.92
N GLU A 269 -24.69 31.94 -22.16
CA GLU A 269 -25.67 31.40 -23.11
C GLU A 269 -26.18 30.01 -22.74
N GLN A 270 -25.33 29.13 -22.20
CA GLN A 270 -25.75 27.80 -21.74
C GLN A 270 -26.65 27.88 -20.50
N ARG A 271 -26.42 28.87 -19.62
CA ARG A 271 -27.31 29.16 -18.48
C ARG A 271 -28.73 29.54 -18.93
N ARG A 272 -28.88 30.26 -20.04
CA ARG A 272 -30.20 30.66 -20.56
C ARG A 272 -31.01 29.49 -21.13
N ALA A 273 -30.36 28.43 -21.60
CA ALA A 273 -31.02 27.24 -22.12
C ALA A 273 -31.61 26.36 -21.00
N VAL A 274 -30.91 26.23 -19.86
CA VAL A 274 -31.36 25.40 -18.72
C VAL A 274 -32.64 25.94 -18.08
N PHE A 275 -32.82 27.27 -18.01
CA PHE A 275 -34.02 27.89 -17.45
C PHE A 275 -35.19 28.09 -18.45
N LYS A 276 -35.05 27.62 -19.71
CA LYS A 276 -36.10 27.70 -20.74
C LYS A 276 -36.80 26.35 -21.04
N GLY A 277 -36.53 25.29 -20.28
CA GLY A 277 -37.17 24.00 -20.45
C GLY A 277 -38.48 23.84 -19.65
N ALA A 278 -39.60 23.75 -20.36
CA ALA A 278 -40.92 23.26 -19.95
C ALA A 278 -41.76 24.12 -18.96
N GLY A 279 -41.99 25.39 -19.30
CA GLY A 279 -43.14 26.14 -18.78
C GLY A 279 -44.36 25.97 -19.69
N ALA A 280 -45.28 25.09 -19.29
CA ALA A 280 -46.67 24.93 -19.73
C ALA A 280 -47.03 25.42 -21.15
N THR A 281 -47.15 24.47 -22.08
CA THR A 281 -48.09 24.59 -23.20
C THR A 281 -49.50 24.71 -22.61
N GLY A 282 -49.93 25.95 -22.40
CA GLY A 282 -51.31 26.29 -22.09
C GLY A 282 -52.19 25.98 -23.30
N ASP A 283 -52.79 24.80 -23.25
CA ASP A 283 -53.88 24.36 -24.10
C ASP A 283 -55.01 25.40 -24.06
N LYS A 284 -55.22 26.13 -25.17
CA LYS A 284 -56.42 26.93 -25.39
C LYS A 284 -57.33 26.15 -26.32
N ALA A 285 -58.10 25.24 -25.75
CA ALA A 285 -59.28 24.68 -26.38
C ALA A 285 -60.44 25.69 -26.37
N SER A 286 -60.99 25.89 -27.57
CA SER A 286 -62.37 26.24 -27.95
C SER A 286 -63.30 27.01 -26.99
N GLY A 287 -63.90 28.08 -27.51
CA GLY A 287 -65.16 28.65 -27.02
C GLY A 287 -65.70 29.64 -28.06
N GLY A 288 -66.75 29.26 -28.78
CA GLY A 288 -67.27 29.97 -29.95
C GLY A 288 -68.40 30.97 -29.69
N LYS A 289 -68.98 31.45 -30.82
CA LYS A 289 -70.16 32.33 -30.98
C LYS A 289 -69.91 33.78 -30.51
N ARG A 290 -70.25 34.84 -31.24
CA ARG A 290 -71.22 35.08 -32.31
C ARG A 290 -70.74 36.29 -33.13
#